data_AF-A0A060ZAI0-F1
#
_entry.id   AF-A0A060ZAI0-F1
#
_cell.length_a   1.000
_cell.length_b   1.000
_cell.length_c   1.000
_cell.angle_alpha   90.00
_cell.angle_beta   90.00
_cell.angle_gamma   90.00
#
_symmetry.space_group_name_H-M   'P 1'
#
loop_
_entity.id
_entity.type
_entity.pdbx_description
1 polymer ?
#
loop_
_entity_poly.entity_id
_entity_poly.type
_entity_poly.pdbx_seq_one_letter_code
_entity_poly.pdbx_strand_id
1 'polypeptide(L)'
;MVKGDVNKPKGKTSAYAFFVQTCREEQKIKQPDQSVNFAEFSKQCSERWRASTAIDKRRFEDMAKNDKVRYERDMRGYVPPKGMAKSGRRKKDPNAPKRPP
;
A
#
# COMPACT_ATOMS: atom_id res chain seq x y z
N MET A 1 -15.58 0.89 4.37
CA MET A 1 -16.32 1.21 3.12
C MET A 1 -15.35 1.39 1.98
N VAL A 2 -15.44 0.57 0.93
CA VAL A 2 -14.67 0.77 -0.31
C VAL A 2 -15.33 1.90 -1.08
N LYS A 3 -14.78 3.12 -1.02
CA LYS A 3 -15.17 4.23 -1.91
C LYS A 3 -14.58 3.95 -3.29
N GLY A 4 -15.37 3.41 -4.21
CA GLY A 4 -14.98 3.16 -5.60
C GLY A 4 -15.77 2.01 -6.24
N ASP A 5 -15.54 1.77 -7.52
CA ASP A 5 -16.09 0.62 -8.23
C ASP A 5 -15.66 -0.70 -7.54
N VAL A 6 -16.64 -1.51 -7.15
CA VAL A 6 -16.44 -2.81 -6.49
C VAL A 6 -15.69 -3.78 -7.40
N ASN A 7 -15.88 -3.66 -8.73
CA ASN A 7 -15.21 -4.49 -9.73
C ASN A 7 -13.76 -4.06 -9.98
N LYS A 8 -13.34 -2.90 -9.47
CA LYS A 8 -11.96 -2.44 -9.61
C LYS A 8 -11.04 -3.31 -8.76
N PRO A 9 -10.01 -3.95 -9.35
CA PRO A 9 -9.02 -4.68 -8.60
C PRO A 9 -8.42 -3.81 -7.50
N LYS A 10 -8.33 -4.37 -6.28
CA LYS A 10 -7.67 -3.69 -5.15
C LYS A 10 -6.25 -3.31 -5.55
N GLY A 11 -5.86 -2.07 -5.20
CA GLY A 11 -4.56 -1.50 -5.54
C GLY A 11 -3.38 -2.35 -5.08
N LYS A 12 -2.19 -2.03 -5.61
CA LYS A 12 -0.95 -2.69 -5.23
C LYS A 12 -0.62 -2.44 -3.76
N THR A 13 -0.28 -3.48 -3.02
CA THR A 13 0.23 -3.42 -1.65
C THR A 13 1.73 -3.19 -1.68
N SER A 14 2.20 -2.17 -0.96
CA SER A 14 3.63 -1.85 -0.86
C SER A 14 4.35 -2.76 0.14
N ALA A 15 5.68 -2.82 0.08
CA ALA A 15 6.50 -3.57 1.03
C ALA A 15 6.23 -3.13 2.48
N TYR A 16 6.12 -1.83 2.71
CA TYR A 16 5.76 -1.28 4.02
C TYR A 16 4.35 -1.70 4.46
N ALA A 17 3.37 -1.74 3.56
CA ALA A 17 2.02 -2.17 3.91
C ALA A 17 1.97 -3.65 4.31
N PHE A 18 2.72 -4.51 3.62
CA PHE A 18 2.91 -5.91 4.04
C PHE A 18 3.58 -6.00 5.41
N PHE A 19 4.62 -5.20 5.66
CA PHE A 19 5.29 -5.15 6.95
C PHE A 19 4.34 -4.74 8.09
N VAL A 20 3.57 -3.66 7.92
CA VAL A 20 2.59 -3.21 8.92
C VAL A 20 1.54 -4.29 9.18
N GLN A 21 1.11 -5.01 8.15
CA GLN A 21 0.19 -6.14 8.31
C GLN A 21 0.81 -7.26 9.16
N THR A 22 2.06 -7.65 8.87
CA THR A 22 2.76 -8.65 9.68
C THR A 22 2.97 -8.21 11.13
N CYS A 23 3.33 -6.95 11.36
CA CYS A 23 3.45 -6.40 12.71
C CYS A 23 2.12 -6.45 13.48
N ARG A 24 1.00 -6.24 12.78
CA ARG A 24 -0.34 -6.27 13.37
C ARG A 24 -0.76 -7.69 13.73
N GLU A 25 -0.47 -8.65 12.86
CA GLU A 25 -0.72 -10.08 13.11
C GLU A 25 0.14 -10.59 14.27
N GLU A 26 1.43 -10.23 14.32
CA GLU A 26 2.32 -10.54 15.45
C GLU A 26 1.79 -9.98 16.77
N GLN A 27 1.34 -8.72 16.80
CA GLN A 27 0.75 -8.13 18.00
C GLN A 27 -0.54 -8.82 18.43
N LYS A 28 -1.41 -9.17 17.47
CA LYS A 28 -2.66 -9.89 17.77
C LYS A 28 -2.40 -11.27 18.37
N ILE A 29 -1.33 -11.95 17.97
CA ILE A 29 -0.95 -13.25 18.53
C ILE A 29 -0.35 -13.09 19.93
N LYS A 30 0.51 -12.09 20.13
CA LYS A 30 1.21 -11.87 21.41
C LYS A 30 0.29 -11.27 22.48
N GLN A 31 -0.64 -10.42 22.08
CA GLN A 31 -1.54 -9.69 22.97
C GLN A 31 -2.97 -9.71 22.39
N PRO A 32 -3.65 -10.86 22.41
CA PRO A 32 -4.98 -10.99 21.83
C PRO A 32 -6.04 -10.12 22.53
N ASP A 33 -5.87 -9.86 23.83
CA ASP A 33 -6.81 -9.05 24.64
C ASP A 33 -6.48 -7.55 24.66
N GLN A 34 -5.33 -7.15 24.10
CA GLN A 34 -4.93 -5.75 24.12
C GLN A 34 -5.48 -5.00 22.91
N SER A 35 -6.37 -4.04 23.19
CA SER A 35 -6.80 -3.05 22.21
C SER A 35 -5.61 -2.26 21.69
N VAL A 36 -5.28 -2.43 20.41
CA VAL A 36 -4.15 -1.74 19.79
C VAL A 36 -4.55 -0.31 19.41
N ASN A 37 -3.92 0.69 20.04
CA ASN A 37 -4.08 2.08 19.61
C ASN A 37 -3.41 2.30 18.24
N PHE A 38 -4.21 2.60 17.22
CA PHE A 38 -3.73 2.74 15.84
C PHE A 38 -2.66 3.83 15.69
N ALA A 39 -2.78 4.95 16.40
CA ALA A 39 -1.83 6.05 16.30
C ALA A 39 -0.45 5.64 16.83
N GLU A 40 -0.42 4.93 17.95
CA GLU A 40 0.80 4.44 18.58
C GLU A 40 1.42 3.31 17.76
N PHE A 41 0.60 2.36 17.31
CA PHE A 41 1.03 1.27 16.44
C PHE A 41 1.65 1.77 15.14
N SER A 42 1.05 2.79 14.51
CA SER A 42 1.58 3.40 13.29
C SER A 42 2.96 4.03 13.52
N LYS A 43 3.14 4.75 14.64
CA LYS A 43 4.44 5.30 15.03
C LYS A 43 5.48 4.19 15.21
N GLN A 44 5.18 3.18 16.04
CA GLN A 44 6.09 2.07 16.32
C GLN A 44 6.46 1.28 15.04
N CYS A 45 5.49 1.00 14.16
CA CYS A 45 5.76 0.35 12.88
C CYS A 45 6.66 1.20 11.98
N SER A 46 6.45 2.51 11.92
CA SER A 46 7.26 3.39 11.09
C SER A 46 8.72 3.43 11.56
N GLU A 47 8.95 3.47 12.87
CA GLU A 47 10.28 3.45 13.47
C GLU A 47 10.99 2.11 13.25
N ARG A 48 10.28 1.00 13.50
CA ARG A 48 10.79 -0.37 13.26
C ARG A 48 11.14 -0.58 11.80
N TRP A 49 10.32 -0.09 10.86
CA TRP A 49 10.62 -0.17 9.43
C TRP A 49 11.85 0.64 9.06
N ARG A 50 12.03 1.86 9.61
CA ARG A 50 13.23 2.67 9.35
C ARG A 50 14.48 1.97 9.86
N ALA A 51 14.43 1.39 11.05
CA ALA A 51 15.53 0.64 11.67
C ALA A 51 15.80 -0.74 11.03
N SER A 52 14.83 -1.31 10.29
CA SER A 52 14.99 -2.63 9.67
C SER A 52 16.06 -2.62 8.58
N THR A 53 16.81 -3.72 8.47
CA THR A 53 17.90 -3.84 7.51
C THR A 53 17.39 -4.05 6.08
N ALA A 54 18.25 -3.87 5.08
CA ALA A 54 17.91 -4.17 3.69
C ALA A 54 17.52 -5.65 3.49
N ILE A 55 18.12 -6.56 4.26
CA ILE A 55 17.83 -7.99 4.20
C ILE A 55 16.42 -8.28 4.71
N ASP A 56 16.04 -7.68 5.84
CA ASP A 56 14.69 -7.85 6.41
C ASP A 56 13.62 -7.26 5.48
N LYS A 57 13.92 -6.09 4.90
CA LYS A 57 13.06 -5.41 3.93
C LYS A 57 12.89 -6.20 2.65
N ARG A 58 13.93 -6.91 2.19
CA ARG A 58 13.93 -7.68 0.94
C ARG A 58 12.76 -8.66 0.86
N ARG A 59 12.44 -9.36 1.96
CA ARG A 59 11.29 -10.27 2.02
C ARG A 59 9.98 -9.54 1.67
N PHE A 60 9.78 -8.34 2.22
CA PHE A 60 8.59 -7.53 1.96
C PHE A 60 8.60 -6.87 0.57
N GLU A 61 9.78 -6.52 0.07
CA GLU A 61 9.95 -6.05 -1.31
C GLU A 61 9.58 -7.12 -2.32
N ASP A 62 9.96 -8.38 -2.09
CA ASP A 62 9.61 -9.49 -2.96
C ASP A 62 8.10 -9.80 -2.91
N MET A 63 7.46 -9.69 -1.73
CA MET A 63 5.99 -9.72 -1.64
C MET A 63 5.34 -8.59 -2.45
N ALA A 64 5.87 -7.37 -2.36
CA ALA A 64 5.36 -6.23 -3.11
C ALA A 64 5.55 -6.38 -4.62
N LYS A 65 6.66 -6.98 -5.07
CA LYS A 65 6.89 -7.33 -6.48
C LYS A 65 5.86 -8.34 -6.97
N ASN A 66 5.59 -9.38 -6.18
CA ASN A 66 4.58 -10.38 -6.52
C ASN A 66 3.17 -9.77 -6.57
N ASP A 67 2.83 -8.90 -5.62
CA ASP A 67 1.54 -8.21 -5.63
C ASP A 67 1.39 -7.24 -6.80
N LYS A 68 2.49 -6.60 -7.24
CA LYS A 68 2.50 -5.81 -8.47
C LYS A 68 2.11 -6.66 -9.68
N VAL A 69 2.64 -7.87 -9.81
CA VAL A 69 2.30 -8.81 -10.89
C VAL A 69 0.83 -9.23 -10.80
N ARG A 70 0.34 -9.56 -9.60
CA ARG A 70 -1.09 -9.87 -9.35
C ARG A 70 -1.97 -8.71 -9.84
N TYR A 71 -1.71 -7.50 -9.37
CA TYR A 71 -2.50 -6.33 -9.75
C TYR A 71 -2.48 -6.05 -11.24
N GLU A 72 -1.32 -6.19 -11.90
CA GLU A 72 -1.20 -6.01 -13.35
C GLU A 72 -2.01 -7.07 -14.11
N ARG A 73 -1.99 -8.32 -13.67
CA ARG A 73 -2.85 -9.37 -14.21
C ARG A 73 -4.33 -9.05 -14.02
N ASP A 74 -4.74 -8.71 -12.81
CA ASP A 74 -6.14 -8.44 -12.47
C ASP A 74 -6.66 -7.19 -13.22
N MET A 75 -5.82 -6.16 -13.39
CA MET A 75 -6.16 -4.95 -14.14
C MET A 75 -6.27 -5.17 -15.65
N ARG A 76 -5.58 -6.16 -16.24
CA ARG A 76 -5.74 -6.48 -17.67
C ARG A 76 -7.16 -6.95 -18.01
N GLY A 77 -7.82 -7.63 -17.07
CA GLY A 77 -9.21 -8.09 -17.23
C GLY A 77 -10.25 -7.06 -16.77
N TYR A 78 -9.84 -5.95 -16.15
CA TYR A 78 -10.76 -4.97 -15.60
C TYR A 78 -11.25 -4.00 -16.67
N VAL A 79 -12.57 -3.98 -16.87
CA VAL A 79 -13.25 -3.01 -17.72
C VAL A 79 -13.89 -1.94 -16.83
N PRO A 80 -13.36 -0.70 -16.81
CA PRO A 80 -13.95 0.37 -16.01
C PRO A 80 -15.34 0.76 -16.53
N PRO A 81 -16.30 1.06 -15.64
CA PRO A 81 -17.59 1.62 -16.01
C PRO A 81 -17.42 2.89 -16.84
N LYS A 82 -18.33 3.11 -17.80
CA LYS A 82 -18.36 4.33 -18.63
C LYS A 82 -18.38 5.56 -17.69
N GLY A 83 -17.44 6.49 -17.91
CA GLY A 83 -17.28 7.71 -17.10
C GLY A 83 -16.32 7.60 -15.91
N MET A 84 -15.82 6.41 -15.54
CA MET A 84 -14.78 6.24 -14.50
C MET A 84 -13.36 6.05 -15.05
N ALA A 85 -13.19 6.07 -16.37
CA ALA A 85 -11.88 5.97 -17.01
C ALA A 85 -11.04 7.23 -16.70
N LYS A 86 -10.07 7.04 -15.80
CA LYS A 86 -8.98 7.96 -15.42
C LYS A 86 -9.42 9.43 -15.35
N SER A 87 -9.76 9.90 -14.15
CA SER A 87 -9.45 11.28 -13.78
C SER A 87 -8.00 11.51 -14.17
N GLY A 88 -7.80 12.24 -15.27
CA GLY A 88 -6.49 12.55 -15.81
C GLY A 88 -5.64 13.14 -14.70
N ARG A 89 -4.33 12.87 -14.77
CA ARG A 89 -3.30 13.54 -14.00
C ARG A 89 -3.76 14.98 -13.76
N ARG A 90 -4.02 15.36 -12.49
CA ARG A 90 -4.46 16.73 -12.16
C ARG A 90 -3.60 17.69 -12.97
N LYS A 91 -4.23 18.59 -13.73
CA LYS A 91 -3.54 19.59 -14.57
C LYS A 91 -2.40 20.17 -13.71
N LYS A 92 -1.17 19.99 -14.18
CA LYS A 92 0.02 20.47 -13.48
C LYS A 92 -0.18 21.96 -13.24
N ASP A 93 -0.02 22.40 -12.00
CA ASP A 93 -0.07 23.81 -11.64
C ASP A 93 0.92 24.59 -12.54
N PRO A 94 0.48 25.64 -13.25
CA PRO A 94 1.36 26.46 -14.09
C PRO A 94 2.55 27.06 -13.33
N ASN A 95 2.42 27.24 -12.01
CA ASN A 95 3.44 27.78 -11.11
C ASN A 95 4.23 26.68 -10.36
N ALA A 96 3.99 25.38 -10.63
CA ALA A 96 4.77 24.33 -10.01
C ALA A 96 6.19 24.26 -10.61
N PRO A 97 7.24 24.16 -9.77
CA PRO A 97 8.61 24.04 -10.25
C PRO A 97 8.76 22.88 -11.24
N LYS A 98 9.46 23.15 -12.34
CA LYS A 98 9.78 22.14 -13.37
C LYS A 98 10.66 21.08 -12.73
N ARG A 99 10.34 19.80 -12.97
CA ARG A 99 11.19 18.70 -12.49
C ARG A 99 12.45 18.67 -13.35
N PRO A 100 13.66 18.57 -12.77
CA PRO A 100 14.88 18.41 -13.54
C PRO A 100 14.82 17.12 -14.39
N PRO A 101 15.57 17.08 -15.51
CA PRO A 101 15.62 15.92 -16.40
C PRO A 101 16.14 14.65 -15.71
#